data_AF-A0A9D1N0J2-F1
#
_entry.id   AF-A0A9D1N0J2-F1
#
_cell.length_a   1.000
_cell.length_b   1.000
_cell.length_c   1.000
_cell.angle_alpha   90.00
_cell.angle_beta   90.00
_cell.angle_gamma   90.00
#
_symmetry.space_group_name_H-M   'P 1'
#
loop_
_entity.id
_entity.type
_entity.pdbx_description
1 polymer ?
#
loop_
_entity_poly.entity_id
_entity_poly.type
_entity_poly.pdbx_seq_one_letter_code
_entity_poly.pdbx_strand_id
1 'polypeptide(L)'
;MSTKSKAIVNLKSSEKVANFLESNHLHKKDFAEMIGVTLSYVYNLIDSAIPFSTRGITLERIATVMDVEPEEFVEYKIPQEPILMDESIEFLKEKQKEKGISTVQLLKSFPRKKRVEIVDILRGARPIPLDWKELSLIAQVLDINKEEIYPYWEERTRQLFQNAGMNLQANQGLVDAMFDCARNYVDK
;
A
#
# COMPACT_ATOMS: atom_id res chain seq x y z
N MET A 1 -18.00 14.30 36.43
CA MET A 1 -17.85 14.87 35.07
C MET A 1 -18.38 13.83 34.09
N SER A 2 -19.37 14.19 33.28
CA SER A 2 -20.01 13.30 32.32
C SER A 2 -19.08 13.07 31.13
N THR A 3 -18.57 11.86 30.98
CA THR A 3 -17.89 11.39 29.77
C THR A 3 -18.95 11.25 28.69
N LYS A 4 -19.01 12.24 27.78
CA LYS A 4 -19.74 12.10 26.52
C LYS A 4 -19.09 10.98 25.73
N SER A 5 -19.72 9.80 25.72
CA SER A 5 -19.42 8.76 24.75
C SER A 5 -19.58 9.37 23.36
N LYS A 6 -18.51 9.41 22.56
CA LYS A 6 -18.64 9.65 21.13
C LYS A 6 -19.53 8.52 20.62
N ALA A 7 -20.75 8.84 20.21
CA ALA A 7 -21.63 7.88 19.55
C ALA A 7 -20.85 7.31 18.37
N ILE A 8 -20.71 5.98 18.32
CA ILE A 8 -20.20 5.29 17.14
C ILE A 8 -21.30 5.45 16.10
N VAL A 9 -21.22 6.51 15.30
CA VAL A 9 -22.12 6.70 14.16
C VAL A 9 -21.74 5.62 13.16
N ASN A 10 -22.56 4.58 13.06
CA ASN A 10 -22.37 3.49 12.12
C ASN A 10 -22.78 4.00 10.72
N LEU A 11 -21.91 4.84 10.14
CA LEU A 11 -22.12 5.43 8.81
C LEU A 11 -22.18 4.32 7.76
N LYS A 12 -23.03 4.50 6.74
CA LYS A 12 -23.01 3.61 5.58
C LYS A 12 -21.67 3.73 4.86
N SER A 13 -21.20 2.64 4.24
CA SER A 13 -19.94 2.61 3.49
C SER A 13 -19.86 3.70 2.41
N SER A 14 -20.99 3.99 1.74
CA SER A 14 -21.08 5.09 0.76
C SER A 14 -20.88 6.47 1.38
N GLU A 15 -21.47 6.72 2.55
CA GLU A 15 -21.29 7.95 3.32
C GLU A 15 -19.86 8.08 3.82
N LYS A 16 -19.22 6.99 4.27
CA LYS A 16 -17.81 6.99 4.67
C LYS A 16 -16.90 7.48 3.53
N VAL A 17 -17.07 6.92 2.32
CA VAL A 17 -16.29 7.33 1.16
C VAL A 17 -16.62 8.77 0.76
N ALA A 18 -17.90 9.17 0.75
CA ALA A 18 -18.30 10.53 0.40
C ALA A 18 -17.67 11.57 1.35
N ASN A 19 -17.77 11.36 2.66
CA ASN A 19 -17.20 12.23 3.68
C ASN A 19 -15.67 12.29 3.59
N PHE A 20 -15.02 11.16 3.30
CA PHE A 20 -13.57 11.11 3.09
C PHE A 20 -13.15 11.98 1.89
N LEU A 21 -13.83 11.86 0.75
CA LEU A 21 -13.53 12.66 -0.45
C LEU A 21 -13.71 14.15 -0.19
N GLU A 22 -14.78 14.54 0.51
CA GLU A 22 -15.06 15.93 0.85
C GLU A 22 -14.01 16.49 1.82
N SER A 23 -13.75 15.79 2.93
CA SER A 23 -12.80 16.22 3.96
C SER A 23 -11.38 16.39 3.40
N ASN A 24 -10.97 15.51 2.49
CA ASN A 24 -9.65 15.55 1.85
C ASN A 24 -9.60 16.41 0.57
N HIS A 25 -10.70 17.07 0.20
CA HIS A 25 -10.82 17.85 -1.04
C HIS A 25 -10.35 17.04 -2.26
N LEU A 26 -10.67 15.74 -2.27
CA LEU A 26 -10.17 14.78 -3.24
C LEU A 26 -11.14 14.65 -4.41
N HIS A 27 -10.65 14.95 -5.61
CA HIS A 27 -11.46 14.82 -6.81
C HIS A 27 -11.76 13.35 -7.11
N LYS A 28 -13.03 13.03 -7.43
CA LYS A 28 -13.52 11.66 -7.69
C LYS A 28 -12.71 10.93 -8.76
N LYS A 29 -12.23 11.65 -9.78
CA LYS A 29 -11.35 11.09 -10.83
C LYS A 29 -9.99 10.66 -10.28
N ASP A 30 -9.36 11.47 -9.41
CA ASP A 30 -8.08 11.10 -8.82
C ASP A 30 -8.25 9.91 -7.87
N PHE A 31 -9.35 9.87 -7.10
CA PHE A 31 -9.69 8.72 -6.28
C PHE A 31 -9.91 7.44 -7.12
N ALA A 32 -10.63 7.55 -8.24
CA ALA A 32 -10.85 6.43 -9.17
C ALA A 32 -9.52 5.84 -9.66
N GLU A 33 -8.56 6.71 -10.02
CA GLU A 33 -7.22 6.31 -10.44
C GLU A 33 -6.42 5.64 -9.31
N MET A 34 -6.56 6.12 -8.06
CA MET A 34 -5.88 5.54 -6.90
C MET A 34 -6.37 4.12 -6.59
N ILE A 35 -7.67 3.86 -6.66
CA ILE A 35 -8.24 2.52 -6.37
C ILE A 35 -8.36 1.63 -7.63
N GLY A 36 -8.03 2.15 -8.81
CA GLY A 36 -8.02 1.41 -10.07
C GLY A 36 -9.41 1.05 -10.60
N VAL A 37 -10.37 1.98 -10.50
CA VAL A 37 -11.73 1.81 -11.02
C VAL A 37 -12.12 2.98 -11.95
N THR A 38 -13.30 2.90 -12.58
CA THR A 38 -13.79 3.98 -13.43
C THR A 38 -14.38 5.12 -12.61
N LEU A 39 -14.38 6.34 -13.16
CA LEU A 39 -15.03 7.50 -12.53
C LEU A 39 -16.53 7.25 -12.27
N SER A 40 -17.22 6.61 -13.22
CA SER A 40 -18.63 6.22 -13.08
C SER A 40 -18.83 5.31 -11.86
N TYR A 41 -17.91 4.36 -11.64
CA TYR A 41 -17.97 3.50 -10.46
C TYR A 41 -17.82 4.27 -9.15
N VAL A 42 -16.98 5.32 -9.11
CA VAL A 42 -16.87 6.19 -7.92
C VAL A 42 -18.17 6.93 -7.62
N TYR A 43 -18.90 7.39 -8.63
CA TYR A 43 -20.24 7.98 -8.42
C TYR A 43 -21.21 6.96 -7.80
N ASN A 44 -21.15 5.70 -8.23
CA ASN A 44 -21.97 4.64 -7.63
C ASN A 44 -21.56 4.35 -6.18
N LEU A 45 -20.26 4.37 -5.87
CA LEU A 45 -19.77 4.11 -4.51
C LEU A 45 -20.28 5.12 -3.48
N ILE A 46 -20.46 6.39 -3.87
CA ILE A 46 -20.92 7.45 -2.95
C ILE A 46 -22.43 7.66 -2.97
N ASP A 47 -23.16 6.94 -3.85
CA ASP A 47 -24.61 7.01 -3.90
C ASP A 47 -25.24 6.01 -2.93
N SER A 48 -25.90 6.53 -1.89
CA SER A 48 -26.57 5.70 -0.88
C SER A 48 -27.76 4.88 -1.38
N ALA A 49 -28.27 5.18 -2.58
CA ALA A 49 -29.33 4.40 -3.22
C ALA A 49 -28.81 3.18 -3.98
N ILE A 50 -27.49 3.11 -4.25
CA ILE A 50 -26.86 2.00 -4.97
C ILE A 50 -26.18 1.07 -3.96
N PRO A 51 -26.33 -0.27 -4.10
CA PRO A 51 -25.59 -1.22 -3.27
C PRO A 51 -24.07 -1.00 -3.37
N PHE A 52 -23.41 -0.93 -2.22
CA PHE A 52 -21.97 -0.72 -2.15
C PHE A 52 -21.19 -1.95 -2.67
N SER A 53 -19.90 -1.76 -2.95
CA SER A 53 -19.05 -2.84 -3.45
C SER A 53 -18.92 -3.99 -2.45
N THR A 54 -19.02 -5.21 -2.94
CA THR A 54 -18.71 -6.44 -2.19
C THR A 54 -17.41 -7.09 -2.65
N ARG A 55 -16.67 -6.44 -3.56
CA ARG A 55 -15.41 -6.96 -4.10
C ARG A 55 -14.28 -6.67 -3.12
N GLY A 56 -13.71 -7.71 -2.51
CA GLY A 56 -12.63 -7.59 -1.51
C GLY A 56 -11.48 -6.67 -1.96
N ILE A 57 -10.92 -6.91 -3.15
CA ILE A 57 -9.83 -6.08 -3.71
C ILE A 57 -10.21 -4.59 -3.78
N THR A 58 -11.45 -4.28 -4.16
CA THR A 58 -11.91 -2.89 -4.26
C THR A 58 -12.02 -2.25 -2.89
N LEU A 59 -12.58 -2.98 -1.91
CA LEU A 59 -12.70 -2.52 -0.53
C LEU A 59 -11.34 -2.32 0.13
N GLU A 60 -10.39 -3.24 -0.05
CA GLU A 60 -9.04 -3.13 0.48
C GLU A 60 -8.28 -1.94 -0.12
N ARG A 61 -8.43 -1.68 -1.42
CA ARG A 61 -7.83 -0.50 -2.05
C ARG A 61 -8.46 0.79 -1.55
N ILE A 62 -9.78 0.83 -1.38
CA ILE A 62 -10.48 1.97 -0.78
C ILE A 62 -9.96 2.21 0.65
N ALA A 63 -9.94 1.16 1.47
CA ALA A 63 -9.48 1.19 2.85
C ALA A 63 -8.04 1.71 2.95
N THR A 64 -7.14 1.18 2.11
CA THR A 64 -5.75 1.62 2.03
C THR A 64 -5.62 3.10 1.66
N VAL A 65 -6.36 3.56 0.64
CA VAL A 65 -6.34 5.00 0.26
C VAL A 65 -6.91 5.89 1.36
N MET A 66 -7.86 5.36 2.13
CA MET A 66 -8.52 6.06 3.23
C MET A 66 -7.76 5.99 4.56
N ASP A 67 -6.65 5.26 4.64
CA ASP A 67 -5.92 4.99 5.88
C ASP A 67 -6.81 4.38 6.98
N VAL A 68 -7.67 3.42 6.59
CA VAL A 68 -8.55 2.65 7.50
C VAL A 68 -8.41 1.15 7.25
N GLU A 69 -8.88 0.34 8.20
CA GLU A 69 -8.92 -1.11 8.05
C GLU A 69 -10.07 -1.54 7.10
N PRO A 70 -9.88 -2.56 6.25
CA PRO A 70 -10.94 -3.09 5.39
C PRO A 70 -12.22 -3.50 6.14
N GLU A 71 -12.09 -3.99 7.38
CA GLU A 71 -13.16 -4.40 8.27
C GLU A 71 -14.09 -3.25 8.68
N GLU A 72 -13.68 -2.00 8.47
CA GLU A 72 -14.57 -0.87 8.63
C GLU A 72 -15.70 -0.84 7.60
N PHE A 73 -15.56 -1.56 6.48
CA PHE A 73 -16.62 -1.72 5.50
C PHE A 73 -17.45 -2.96 5.82
N VAL A 74 -18.76 -2.77 6.04
CA VAL A 74 -19.67 -3.88 6.42
C VAL A 74 -19.81 -4.94 5.32
N GLU A 75 -19.51 -4.57 4.08
CA GLU A 75 -19.48 -5.45 2.93
C GLU A 75 -18.20 -6.29 2.83
N TYR A 76 -17.17 -5.95 3.60
CA TYR A 76 -15.90 -6.67 3.57
C TYR A 76 -16.05 -8.06 4.18
N LYS A 77 -15.51 -9.05 3.48
CA LYS A 77 -15.46 -10.44 3.93
C LYS A 77 -14.02 -10.75 4.27
N ILE A 78 -13.78 -10.99 5.55
CA ILE A 78 -12.46 -11.37 6.06
C ILE A 78 -11.98 -12.63 5.31
N PRO A 79 -10.79 -12.60 4.70
CA PRO A 79 -10.19 -13.77 4.07
C PRO A 79 -10.05 -14.92 5.08
N GLN A 80 -10.30 -16.14 4.62
CA GLN A 80 -10.18 -17.34 5.47
C GLN A 80 -8.70 -17.72 5.72
N GLU A 81 -7.82 -17.36 4.79
CA GLU A 81 -6.39 -17.58 4.92
C GLU A 81 -5.73 -16.38 5.61
N PRO A 82 -4.86 -16.61 6.61
CA PRO A 82 -4.12 -15.53 7.24
C PRO A 82 -3.24 -14.83 6.21
N ILE A 83 -3.35 -13.50 6.15
CA ILE A 83 -2.48 -12.68 5.33
C ILE A 83 -1.11 -12.64 6.02
N LEU A 84 -0.09 -13.21 5.38
CA LEU A 84 1.29 -13.06 5.83
C LEU A 84 1.70 -11.59 5.66
N MET A 85 2.07 -10.96 6.77
CA MET A 85 2.52 -9.57 6.78
C MET A 85 3.98 -9.53 6.33
N ASP A 86 4.24 -8.82 5.22
CA ASP A 86 5.57 -8.64 4.66
C ASP A 86 6.27 -7.51 5.44
N GLU A 87 7.36 -7.85 6.14
CA GLU A 87 8.15 -6.91 6.96
C GLU A 87 8.58 -5.65 6.17
N SER A 88 8.82 -5.78 4.87
CA SER A 88 9.18 -4.64 4.03
C SER A 88 8.03 -3.64 3.87
N ILE A 89 6.80 -4.12 3.87
CA ILE A 89 5.60 -3.31 3.73
C ILE A 89 5.26 -2.65 5.07
N GLU A 90 5.45 -3.37 6.18
CA GLU A 90 5.37 -2.78 7.53
C GLU A 90 6.33 -1.61 7.66
N PHE A 91 7.59 -1.82 7.27
CA PHE A 91 8.62 -0.79 7.29
C PHE A 91 8.22 0.45 6.47
N LEU A 92 7.69 0.28 5.25
CA LEU A 92 7.21 1.41 4.44
C LEU A 92 6.07 2.18 5.12
N LYS A 93 5.12 1.48 5.76
CA LYS A 93 4.01 2.09 6.51
C LYS A 93 4.51 2.85 7.74
N GLU A 94 5.48 2.29 8.46
CA GLU A 94 6.11 2.96 9.59
C GLU A 94 6.80 4.25 9.14
N LYS A 95 7.58 4.21 8.06
CA LYS A 95 8.25 5.39 7.48
C LYS A 95 7.26 6.44 6.99
N GLN A 96 6.16 6.02 6.38
CA GLN A 96 5.06 6.93 6.03
C GLN A 96 4.48 7.64 7.26
N LYS A 97 4.26 6.89 8.35
CA LYS A 97 3.74 7.42 9.61
C LYS A 97 4.73 8.35 10.31
N GLU A 98 6.02 8.00 10.33
CA GLU A 98 7.11 8.85 10.86
C GLU A 98 7.18 10.19 10.10
N LYS A 99 7.03 10.15 8.77
CA LYS A 99 6.96 11.34 7.92
C LYS A 99 5.66 12.15 8.10
N GLY A 100 4.63 11.55 8.70
CA GLY A 100 3.37 12.22 9.02
C GLY A 100 2.50 12.55 7.79
N ILE A 101 2.60 11.74 6.72
CA ILE A 101 1.80 11.94 5.49
C ILE A 101 0.71 10.87 5.36
N SER A 102 -0.46 11.27 4.84
CA SER A 102 -1.54 10.33 4.51
C SER A 102 -1.22 9.53 3.24
N THR A 103 -1.92 8.42 3.03
CA THR A 103 -1.75 7.62 1.81
C THR A 103 -2.13 8.45 0.58
N VAL A 104 -3.13 9.33 0.65
CA VAL A 104 -3.44 10.25 -0.45
C VAL A 104 -2.27 11.18 -0.79
N GLN A 105 -1.57 11.73 0.21
CA GLN A 105 -0.41 12.60 -0.01
C GLN A 105 0.76 11.81 -0.61
N LEU A 106 1.02 10.60 -0.09
CA LEU A 106 2.01 9.69 -0.63
C LEU A 106 1.72 9.39 -2.11
N LEU A 107 0.50 8.96 -2.45
CA LEU A 107 0.10 8.62 -3.81
C LEU A 107 0.18 9.81 -4.78
N LYS A 108 -0.08 11.03 -4.31
CA LYS A 108 0.04 12.24 -5.13
C LYS A 108 1.48 12.55 -5.55
N SER A 109 2.47 12.02 -4.85
CA SER A 109 3.90 12.14 -5.19
C SER A 109 4.30 11.26 -6.39
N PHE A 110 3.44 10.32 -6.80
CA PHE A 110 3.69 9.43 -7.93
C PHE A 110 2.85 9.80 -9.16
N PRO A 111 3.33 9.48 -10.39
CA PRO A 111 2.53 9.57 -11.60
C PRO A 111 1.23 8.76 -11.47
N ARG A 112 0.13 9.28 -12.02
CA ARG A 112 -1.21 8.67 -11.95
C ARG A 112 -1.22 7.16 -12.24
N LYS A 113 -0.51 6.74 -13.29
CA LYS A 113 -0.41 5.32 -13.72
C LYS A 113 0.23 4.38 -12.70
N LYS A 114 1.01 4.90 -11.75
CA LYS A 114 1.71 4.13 -10.71
C LYS A 114 0.91 4.05 -9.39
N ARG A 115 -0.08 4.91 -9.17
CA ARG A 115 -0.77 5.03 -7.88
C ARG A 115 -1.42 3.73 -7.43
N VAL A 116 -2.14 3.05 -8.32
CA VAL A 116 -2.79 1.78 -7.96
C VAL A 116 -1.78 0.68 -7.61
N GLU A 117 -0.59 0.72 -8.22
CA GLU A 117 0.49 -0.20 -7.90
C GLU A 117 1.07 0.08 -6.52
N ILE A 118 1.26 1.36 -6.16
CA ILE A 118 1.66 1.75 -4.79
C ILE A 118 0.60 1.32 -3.77
N VAL A 119 -0.69 1.48 -4.06
CA VAL A 119 -1.77 0.98 -3.20
C VAL A 119 -1.71 -0.54 -3.05
N ASP A 120 -1.49 -1.27 -4.15
CA ASP A 120 -1.36 -2.72 -4.12
C ASP A 120 -0.13 -3.17 -3.30
N ILE A 121 0.95 -2.38 -3.27
CA ILE A 121 2.10 -2.60 -2.38
C ILE A 121 1.71 -2.35 -0.92
N LEU A 122 1.16 -1.18 -0.60
CA LEU A 122 0.82 -0.83 0.78
C LEU A 122 -0.21 -1.77 1.40
N ARG A 123 -1.13 -2.35 0.61
CA ARG A 123 -2.09 -3.33 1.12
C ARG A 123 -1.57 -4.76 1.24
N GLY A 124 -0.30 -5.01 0.90
CA GLY A 124 0.27 -6.36 0.98
C GLY A 124 -0.05 -7.29 -0.18
N ALA A 125 -0.74 -6.81 -1.21
CA ALA A 125 -1.12 -7.65 -2.36
C ALA A 125 -0.01 -7.73 -3.43
N ARG A 126 0.96 -6.82 -3.36
CA ARG A 126 2.19 -6.86 -4.12
C ARG A 126 3.34 -6.62 -3.15
N PRO A 127 4.45 -7.34 -3.28
CA PRO A 127 5.59 -7.05 -2.43
C PRO A 127 6.42 -5.92 -3.12
N ILE A 128 7.32 -5.24 -2.41
CA ILE A 128 8.11 -4.08 -2.90
C ILE A 128 8.84 -4.28 -4.27
N PRO A 129 9.07 -3.29 -5.13
CA PRO A 129 9.67 -3.55 -6.45
C PRO A 129 11.05 -4.24 -6.42
N LEU A 130 11.29 -5.17 -7.37
CA LEU A 130 12.63 -5.73 -7.63
C LEU A 130 13.51 -4.73 -8.41
N ASP A 131 12.90 -3.89 -9.25
CA ASP A 131 13.62 -2.83 -9.91
C ASP A 131 14.02 -1.79 -8.85
N TRP A 132 15.32 -1.67 -8.61
CA TRP A 132 15.88 -0.76 -7.62
C TRP A 132 15.48 0.69 -7.86
N LYS A 133 15.33 1.14 -9.12
CA LYS A 133 14.93 2.51 -9.42
C LYS A 133 13.48 2.76 -9.00
N GLU A 134 12.61 1.78 -9.19
CA GLU A 134 11.21 1.89 -8.75
C GLU A 134 11.10 1.90 -7.23
N LEU A 135 11.87 1.05 -6.54
CA LEU A 135 11.93 1.05 -5.08
C LEU A 135 12.54 2.34 -4.52
N SER A 136 13.60 2.84 -5.15
CA SER A 136 14.28 4.08 -4.74
C SER A 136 13.37 5.30 -4.83
N LEU A 137 12.45 5.34 -5.80
CA LEU A 137 11.44 6.40 -5.86
C LEU A 137 10.51 6.37 -4.65
N ILE A 138 10.11 5.18 -4.18
CA ILE A 138 9.29 5.04 -2.96
C ILE A 138 10.11 5.48 -1.75
N ALA A 139 11.35 5.00 -1.63
CA ALA A 139 12.27 5.37 -0.55
C ALA A 139 12.49 6.89 -0.49
N GLN A 140 12.75 7.52 -1.64
CA GLN A 140 12.95 8.97 -1.74
C GLN A 140 11.70 9.76 -1.29
N VAL A 141 10.51 9.34 -1.69
CA VAL A 141 9.27 10.02 -1.26
C VAL A 141 9.03 9.86 0.25
N LEU A 142 9.56 8.80 0.87
CA LEU A 142 9.44 8.53 2.30
C LEU A 142 10.68 8.97 3.12
N ASP A 143 11.64 9.66 2.50
CA ASP A 143 12.92 10.06 3.12
C ASP A 143 13.72 8.90 3.73
N ILE A 144 13.59 7.71 3.14
CA ILE A 144 14.31 6.49 3.55
C ILE A 144 15.67 6.50 2.86
N ASN A 145 16.75 6.35 3.65
CA ASN A 145 18.07 6.25 3.06
C ASN A 145 18.30 4.84 2.45
N LYS A 146 19.32 4.74 1.61
CA LYS A 146 19.64 3.49 0.92
C LYS A 146 19.97 2.37 1.91
N GLU A 147 20.73 2.68 2.96
CA GLU A 147 21.20 1.73 3.96
C GLU A 147 20.05 1.05 4.71
N GLU A 148 18.94 1.78 4.88
CA GLU A 148 17.71 1.29 5.50
C GLU A 148 16.86 0.43 4.55
N ILE A 149 16.71 0.82 3.27
CA ILE A 149 15.83 0.09 2.33
C ILE A 149 16.52 -1.09 1.63
N TYR A 150 17.86 -1.05 1.49
CA TYR A 150 18.62 -2.08 0.79
C TYR A 150 18.44 -3.50 1.38
N PRO A 151 18.46 -3.72 2.71
CA PRO A 151 18.26 -5.04 3.29
C PRO A 151 16.94 -5.70 2.86
N TYR A 152 15.85 -4.92 2.77
CA TYR A 152 14.55 -5.42 2.32
C TYR A 152 14.56 -5.83 0.84
N TRP A 153 15.23 -5.05 -0.01
CA TRP A 153 15.42 -5.40 -1.42
C TRP A 153 16.29 -6.64 -1.60
N GLU A 154 17.38 -6.73 -0.84
CA GLU A 154 18.32 -7.85 -0.84
C GLU A 154 17.59 -9.14 -0.46
N GLU A 155 16.86 -9.13 0.67
CA GLU A 155 16.11 -10.30 1.15
C GLU A 155 15.06 -10.75 0.13
N ARG A 156 14.31 -9.81 -0.45
CA ARG A 156 13.36 -10.14 -1.52
C ARG A 156 14.05 -10.79 -2.74
N THR A 157 15.23 -10.30 -3.12
CA THR A 157 15.98 -10.85 -4.24
C THR A 157 16.54 -12.23 -3.91
N ARG A 158 16.97 -12.47 -2.65
CA ARG A 158 17.35 -13.79 -2.14
C ARG A 158 16.19 -14.76 -2.22
N GLN A 159 15.00 -14.36 -1.78
CA GLN A 159 13.78 -15.19 -1.88
C GLN A 159 13.44 -15.52 -3.34
N LEU A 160 13.60 -14.57 -4.27
CA LEU A 160 13.42 -14.83 -5.70
C LEU A 160 14.37 -15.92 -6.20
N PHE A 161 15.66 -15.83 -5.88
CA PHE A 161 16.64 -16.85 -6.27
C PHE A 161 16.35 -18.21 -5.65
N GLN A 162 15.97 -18.24 -4.37
CA GLN A 162 15.58 -19.48 -3.69
C GLN A 162 14.36 -20.12 -4.35
N ASN A 163 13.32 -19.34 -4.65
CA ASN A 163 12.11 -19.81 -5.34
C ASN A 163 12.40 -20.27 -6.78
N ALA A 164 13.43 -19.72 -7.42
CA ALA A 164 13.92 -20.18 -8.72
C ALA A 164 14.81 -21.45 -8.64
N GLY A 165 15.06 -21.98 -7.44
CA GLY A 165 15.81 -23.22 -7.23
C GLY A 165 17.28 -23.05 -6.85
N MET A 166 17.75 -21.82 -6.59
CA MET A 166 19.11 -21.59 -6.12
C MET A 166 19.27 -22.04 -4.66
N ASN A 167 20.20 -22.95 -4.39
CA ASN A 167 20.58 -23.29 -3.01
C ASN A 167 21.48 -22.18 -2.46
N LEU A 168 20.89 -21.25 -1.70
CA LEU A 168 21.59 -20.09 -1.14
C LEU A 168 22.73 -20.48 -0.20
N GLN A 169 22.60 -21.59 0.55
CA GLN A 169 23.63 -22.05 1.49
C GLN A 169 24.85 -22.60 0.74
N ALA A 170 24.62 -23.45 -0.27
CA ALA A 170 25.71 -24.01 -1.08
C ALA A 170 26.41 -22.95 -1.93
N ASN A 171 25.71 -21.85 -2.26
CA ASN A 171 26.21 -20.75 -3.08
C ASN A 171 26.45 -19.46 -2.29
N GLN A 172 26.58 -19.54 -0.96
CA GLN A 172 26.68 -18.39 -0.05
C GLN A 172 27.69 -17.34 -0.54
N GLY A 173 28.92 -17.77 -0.84
CA GLY A 173 29.97 -16.85 -1.30
C GLY A 173 29.69 -16.16 -2.63
N LEU A 174 28.97 -16.82 -3.55
CA LEU A 174 28.52 -16.18 -4.80
C LEU A 174 27.44 -15.13 -4.52
N VAL A 175 26.45 -15.51 -3.71
CA VAL A 175 25.31 -14.64 -3.38
C VAL A 175 25.78 -13.40 -2.62
N ASP A 176 26.65 -13.57 -1.63
CA ASP A 176 27.20 -12.47 -0.84
C ASP A 176 28.05 -11.56 -1.71
N ALA A 177 28.92 -12.10 -2.58
CA ALA A 177 29.68 -11.30 -3.53
C ALA A 177 28.78 -10.50 -4.51
N MET A 178 27.66 -11.08 -4.95
CA MET A 178 26.69 -10.39 -5.80
C MET A 178 26.04 -9.22 -5.07
N PHE A 179 25.58 -9.41 -3.84
CA PHE A 179 24.91 -8.35 -3.08
C PHE A 179 25.86 -7.31 -2.51
N ASP A 180 27.08 -7.68 -2.11
CA ASP A 180 28.12 -6.72 -1.73
C ASP A 180 28.50 -5.84 -2.93
N CYS A 181 28.61 -6.45 -4.11
CA CYS A 181 28.85 -5.71 -5.35
C CYS A 181 27.66 -4.80 -5.68
N ALA A 182 26.44 -5.33 -5.68
CA ALA A 182 25.24 -4.57 -5.98
C ALA A 182 25.09 -3.36 -5.05
N ARG A 183 25.42 -3.50 -3.75
CA ARG A 183 25.42 -2.43 -2.75
C ARG A 183 26.26 -1.22 -3.19
N ASN A 184 27.31 -1.40 -3.98
CA ASN A 184 28.14 -0.30 -4.50
C ASN A 184 27.53 0.42 -5.71
N TYR A 185 26.56 -0.19 -6.39
CA TYR A 185 25.95 0.33 -7.62
C TYR A 185 24.50 0.77 -7.47
N VAL A 186 23.90 0.51 -6.32
CA VAL A 186 22.58 1.06 -5.95
C VAL A 186 22.63 2.55 -5.56
N ASP A 187 23.80 3.20 -5.64
CA ASP A 187 23.93 4.65 -5.70
C ASP A 187 24.16 5.13 -7.14
N LYS A 188 23.11 5.67 -7.75
CA LYS A 188 23.15 6.59 -8.91
C LYS A 188 21.75 7.07 -9.29
#